data_AF-A0A7S3EJD1-F1
#
_entry.id   AF-A0A7S3EJD1-F1
#
_cell.length_a   1.000
_cell.length_b   1.000
_cell.length_c   1.000
_cell.angle_alpha   90.00
_cell.angle_beta   90.00
_cell.angle_gamma   90.00
#
_symmetry.space_group_name_H-M   'P 1'
#
loop_
_entity.id
_entity.type
_entity.pdbx_description
1 polymer ?
#
loop_
_entity_poly.entity_id
_entity_poly.type
_entity_poly.pdbx_seq_one_letter_code
_entity_poly.pdbx_strand_id
1 'polypeptide(L)'
;IRTFFWMLDSYFMTPDIYATSWLVTIFARNFTVEATYALWDLLLLEDNALSTYFFAVALILSKRDEILTCDESHLPEILMNMSATTVEEVHRLWKIGNELRVAQTPPSFQRLMASRLLRPLEKANASTLNAAKSLAGAVTVQTTLEDIMPGGPLHFFTWDCRPNEIVRCGKIAQAAVLPLDALRNADDLIKANRGNEVEQELDQAVEMNRTLSGSSHICLIGSGEPELDDLDVNPLALRLTQEGIPCVSTLRGGFKEVMSSMDNGNPDNVEFVDLDRKSMQEAIMRRTKKSSPSAKRKDAKEKYVSYLSEKSDAEVKEVLNSMLTSRQLVSRPIVLPSADANLFTTMSQVENASPAKVPSYFTALSPRHALRSVVLSASWLES
;
A
#
# COMPACT_ATOMS: atom_id res chain seq x y z
N ILE A 1 -0.63 -2.77 19.74
CA ILE A 1 -2.05 -2.69 19.30
C ILE A 1 -2.01 -2.68 17.77
N ARG A 2 -2.58 -3.69 17.10
CA ARG A 2 -2.67 -3.69 15.62
C ARG A 2 -3.54 -2.52 15.20
N THR A 3 -3.13 -1.78 14.17
CA THR A 3 -3.94 -0.63 13.73
C THR A 3 -5.26 -1.05 13.15
N PHE A 4 -6.19 -0.10 13.17
CA PHE A 4 -7.58 -0.32 12.83
C PHE A 4 -7.74 -0.98 11.44
N PHE A 5 -6.97 -0.54 10.45
CA PHE A 5 -6.96 -1.16 9.12
C PHE A 5 -6.47 -2.62 9.17
N TRP A 6 -5.32 -2.89 9.79
CA TRP A 6 -4.74 -4.24 9.83
C TRP A 6 -5.58 -5.23 10.63
N MET A 7 -6.34 -4.75 11.60
CA MET A 7 -7.33 -5.56 12.31
C MET A 7 -8.46 -5.98 11.36
N LEU A 8 -9.08 -5.04 10.63
CA LEU A 8 -10.12 -5.36 9.64
C LEU A 8 -9.59 -6.30 8.54
N ASP A 9 -8.38 -6.05 8.03
CA ASP A 9 -7.74 -6.88 7.00
C ASP A 9 -7.51 -8.31 7.50
N SER A 10 -7.10 -8.48 8.77
CA SER A 10 -6.90 -9.81 9.36
C SER A 10 -8.18 -10.65 9.50
N TYR A 11 -9.33 -9.97 9.56
CA TYR A 11 -10.66 -10.59 9.56
C TYR A 11 -11.31 -10.63 8.18
N PHE A 12 -10.55 -10.32 7.11
CA PHE A 12 -11.06 -10.25 5.73
C PHE A 12 -12.23 -9.28 5.56
N MET A 13 -12.34 -8.25 6.40
CA MET A 13 -13.37 -7.22 6.33
C MET A 13 -13.02 -6.18 5.27
N THR A 14 -13.15 -6.56 4.00
CA THR A 14 -12.94 -5.64 2.89
C THR A 14 -14.10 -4.65 2.76
N PRO A 15 -13.85 -3.39 2.34
CA PRO A 15 -14.90 -2.36 2.34
C PRO A 15 -16.13 -2.65 1.49
N ASP A 16 -16.05 -3.53 0.49
CA ASP A 16 -17.23 -3.99 -0.25
C ASP A 16 -18.24 -4.77 0.59
N ILE A 17 -17.78 -5.43 1.65
CA ILE A 17 -18.65 -6.22 2.52
C ILE A 17 -19.62 -5.28 3.25
N TYR A 18 -19.15 -4.15 3.75
CA TYR A 18 -19.97 -3.27 4.61
C TYR A 18 -20.36 -1.93 3.98
N ALA A 19 -19.56 -1.35 3.10
CA ALA A 19 -19.77 0.01 2.60
C ALA A 19 -20.48 0.08 1.24
N THR A 20 -20.80 -1.05 0.60
CA THR A 20 -21.49 -1.05 -0.70
C THR A 20 -22.83 -0.33 -0.61
N SER A 21 -23.64 -0.61 0.42
CA SER A 21 -24.91 0.08 0.65
C SER A 21 -24.72 1.58 0.85
N TRP A 22 -23.71 1.97 1.61
CA TRP A 22 -23.40 3.36 1.89
C TRP A 22 -23.10 4.14 0.61
N LEU A 23 -22.21 3.61 -0.24
CA LEU A 23 -21.78 4.33 -1.43
C LEU A 23 -22.81 4.29 -2.56
N VAL A 24 -23.53 3.17 -2.74
CA VAL A 24 -24.56 3.05 -3.80
C VAL A 24 -25.79 3.90 -3.49
N THR A 25 -26.18 3.99 -2.22
CA THR A 25 -27.36 4.77 -1.80
C THR A 25 -27.02 6.17 -1.30
N ILE A 26 -25.73 6.54 -1.30
CA ILE A 26 -25.22 7.76 -0.67
C ILE A 26 -25.80 7.90 0.75
N PHE A 27 -25.64 6.82 1.53
CA PHE A 27 -26.07 6.64 2.93
C PHE A 27 -27.59 6.60 3.20
N ALA A 28 -28.45 6.82 2.20
CA ALA A 28 -29.91 6.88 2.40
C ALA A 28 -30.54 5.59 2.96
N ARG A 29 -29.88 4.43 2.82
CA ARG A 29 -30.38 3.17 3.41
C ARG A 29 -30.26 3.12 4.93
N ASN A 30 -29.17 3.66 5.47
CA ASN A 30 -28.77 3.45 6.87
C ASN A 30 -29.15 4.65 7.75
N PHE A 31 -29.40 5.81 7.16
CA PHE A 31 -29.57 7.08 7.85
C PHE A 31 -31.05 7.45 7.94
N THR A 32 -31.41 8.30 8.89
CA THR A 32 -32.73 8.94 8.92
C THR A 32 -32.87 9.89 7.73
N VAL A 33 -34.11 10.27 7.38
CA VAL A 33 -34.36 11.17 6.25
C VAL A 33 -33.71 12.53 6.50
N GLU A 34 -33.81 13.04 7.72
CA GLU A 34 -33.23 14.32 8.14
C GLU A 34 -31.70 14.31 8.07
N ALA A 35 -31.07 13.25 8.57
CA ALA A 35 -29.61 13.09 8.49
C ALA A 35 -29.13 12.90 7.03
N THR A 36 -29.91 12.19 6.21
CA THR A 36 -29.62 12.02 4.78
C THR A 36 -29.63 13.35 4.04
N TYR A 37 -30.66 14.18 4.25
CA TYR A 37 -30.75 15.50 3.63
C TYR A 37 -29.62 16.43 4.07
N ALA A 38 -29.30 16.45 5.37
CA ALA A 38 -28.16 17.24 5.86
C ALA A 38 -26.83 16.82 5.20
N LEU A 39 -26.60 15.51 5.04
CA LEU A 39 -25.40 15.02 4.36
C LEU A 39 -25.39 15.40 2.88
N TRP A 40 -26.54 15.28 2.20
CA TRP A 40 -26.64 15.59 0.78
C TRP A 40 -26.46 17.08 0.51
N ASP A 41 -26.97 17.96 1.36
CA ASP A 41 -26.73 19.41 1.28
C ASP A 41 -25.23 19.72 1.33
N LEU A 42 -24.50 19.09 2.27
CA LEU A 42 -23.05 19.24 2.38
C LEU A 42 -22.29 18.69 1.18
N LEU A 43 -22.67 17.50 0.69
CA LEU A 43 -22.05 16.88 -0.48
C LEU A 43 -22.23 17.72 -1.75
N LEU A 44 -23.43 18.27 -1.95
CA LEU A 44 -23.74 19.13 -3.09
C LEU A 44 -23.02 20.49 -3.00
N LEU A 45 -22.86 21.04 -1.79
CA LEU A 45 -22.17 22.31 -1.58
C LEU A 45 -20.65 22.23 -1.80
N GLU A 46 -20.02 21.13 -1.39
CA GLU A 46 -18.56 20.94 -1.48
C GLU A 46 -18.06 20.66 -2.90
N ASP A 47 -18.93 20.15 -3.78
CA ASP A 47 -18.61 19.80 -5.18
C ASP A 47 -17.34 18.94 -5.34
N ASN A 48 -17.14 18.01 -4.40
CA ASN A 48 -16.01 17.06 -4.43
C ASN A 48 -16.49 15.64 -4.16
N ALA A 49 -16.44 14.80 -5.19
CA ALA A 49 -16.89 13.41 -5.10
C ALA A 49 -16.10 12.53 -4.12
N LEU A 50 -14.89 12.96 -3.69
CA LEU A 50 -14.14 12.24 -2.67
C LEU A 50 -14.74 12.44 -1.27
N SER A 51 -15.48 13.52 -1.03
CA SER A 51 -16.04 13.83 0.28
C SER A 51 -16.94 12.72 0.81
N THR A 52 -17.66 12.02 -0.07
CA THR A 52 -18.45 10.83 0.29
C THR A 52 -17.60 9.72 0.91
N TYR A 53 -16.38 9.50 0.41
CA TYR A 53 -15.46 8.48 0.92
C TYR A 53 -14.83 8.90 2.24
N PHE A 54 -14.46 10.18 2.38
CA PHE A 54 -13.94 10.70 3.64
C PHE A 54 -15.00 10.74 4.74
N PHE A 55 -16.25 11.00 4.38
CA PHE A 55 -17.38 10.86 5.30
C PHE A 55 -17.57 9.40 5.73
N ALA A 56 -17.49 8.43 4.80
CA ALA A 56 -17.55 7.00 5.14
C ALA A 56 -16.46 6.61 6.15
N VAL A 57 -15.24 7.11 5.95
CA VAL A 57 -14.12 6.88 6.85
C VAL A 57 -14.33 7.55 8.22
N ALA A 58 -14.85 8.78 8.26
CA ALA A 58 -15.22 9.43 9.51
C ALA A 58 -16.28 8.64 10.29
N LEU A 59 -17.28 8.08 9.60
CA LEU A 59 -18.30 7.22 10.19
C LEU A 59 -17.67 5.99 10.85
N ILE A 60 -16.78 5.29 10.15
CA ILE A 60 -16.07 4.13 10.71
C ILE A 60 -15.23 4.52 11.94
N LEU A 61 -14.50 5.64 11.85
CA LEU A 61 -13.66 6.13 12.94
C LEU A 61 -14.48 6.52 14.17
N SER A 62 -15.69 7.05 13.97
CA SER A 62 -16.58 7.40 15.10
C SER A 62 -17.03 6.19 15.92
N LYS A 63 -16.96 5.00 15.34
CA LYS A 63 -17.32 3.72 15.97
C LYS A 63 -16.10 2.85 16.28
N ARG A 64 -14.89 3.40 16.19
CA ARG A 64 -13.63 2.67 16.37
C ARG A 64 -13.61 1.82 17.64
N ASP A 65 -13.96 2.39 18.79
CA ASP A 65 -13.86 1.70 20.07
C ASP A 65 -14.87 0.54 20.19
N GLU A 66 -16.06 0.71 19.62
CA GLU A 66 -17.07 -0.35 19.51
C GLU A 66 -16.53 -1.49 18.63
N ILE A 67 -15.92 -1.17 17.50
CA ILE A 67 -15.35 -2.14 16.57
C ILE A 67 -14.17 -2.90 17.21
N LEU A 68 -13.30 -2.22 17.96
CA LEU A 68 -12.13 -2.82 18.60
C LEU A 68 -12.49 -3.73 19.79
N THR A 69 -13.66 -3.51 20.41
CA THR A 69 -14.13 -4.29 21.56
C THR A 69 -15.14 -5.38 21.18
N CYS A 70 -15.67 -5.33 19.96
CA CYS A 70 -16.59 -6.30 19.42
C CYS A 70 -15.95 -7.67 19.22
N ASP A 71 -16.74 -8.73 19.40
CA ASP A 71 -16.37 -10.08 19.00
C ASP A 71 -16.33 -10.22 17.47
N GLU A 72 -15.33 -10.94 16.95
CA GLU A 72 -15.12 -11.14 15.51
C GLU A 72 -16.39 -11.57 14.76
N SER A 73 -17.22 -12.42 15.38
CA SER A 73 -18.43 -12.93 14.75
C SER A 73 -19.50 -11.87 14.47
N HIS A 74 -19.50 -10.76 15.22
CA HIS A 74 -20.48 -9.67 15.07
C HIS A 74 -19.93 -8.49 14.25
N LEU A 75 -18.64 -8.50 13.92
CA LEU A 75 -17.96 -7.42 13.20
C LEU A 75 -18.65 -7.04 11.86
N PRO A 76 -19.06 -7.98 10.99
CA PRO A 76 -19.76 -7.63 9.75
C PRO A 76 -21.09 -6.92 10.00
N GLU A 77 -21.83 -7.37 11.02
CA GLU A 77 -23.14 -6.80 11.36
C GLU A 77 -23.00 -5.36 11.88
N ILE A 78 -22.06 -5.12 12.80
CA ILE A 78 -21.78 -3.77 13.30
C ILE A 78 -21.37 -2.86 12.16
N LEU A 79 -20.46 -3.31 11.30
CA LEU A 79 -19.99 -2.54 10.14
C LEU A 79 -21.13 -2.24 9.16
N MET A 80 -22.01 -3.19 8.84
CA MET A 80 -23.12 -2.94 7.90
C MET A 80 -24.20 -2.01 8.47
N ASN A 81 -24.40 -2.01 9.79
CA ASN A 81 -25.47 -1.29 10.47
C ASN A 81 -25.07 0.10 10.97
N MET A 82 -23.84 0.56 10.73
CA MET A 82 -23.45 1.93 11.13
C MET A 82 -24.33 2.98 10.47
N SER A 83 -24.68 3.99 11.26
CA SER A 83 -25.51 5.12 10.83
C SER A 83 -25.14 6.38 11.59
N ALA A 84 -25.45 7.53 11.00
CA ALA A 84 -25.61 8.77 11.73
C ALA A 84 -27.11 9.07 11.85
N THR A 85 -27.57 9.33 13.06
CA THR A 85 -29.02 9.44 13.34
C THR A 85 -29.52 10.88 13.43
N THR A 86 -28.61 11.81 13.75
CA THR A 86 -28.90 13.23 13.97
C THR A 86 -28.15 14.11 12.99
N VAL A 87 -28.69 15.30 12.72
CA VAL A 87 -28.07 16.30 11.84
C VAL A 87 -26.74 16.78 12.42
N GLU A 88 -26.68 16.94 13.74
CA GLU A 88 -25.48 17.36 14.47
C GLU A 88 -24.35 16.34 14.34
N GLU A 89 -24.68 15.04 14.40
CA GLU A 89 -23.72 13.96 14.19
C GLU A 89 -23.19 13.99 12.76
N VAL A 90 -24.05 14.16 11.75
CA VAL A 90 -23.62 14.30 10.35
C VAL A 90 -22.65 15.47 10.18
N HIS A 91 -22.95 16.65 10.73
CA HIS A 91 -22.07 17.82 10.64
C HIS A 91 -20.71 17.58 11.34
N ARG A 92 -20.72 16.88 12.48
CA ARG A 92 -19.49 16.49 13.19
C ARG A 92 -18.64 15.54 12.35
N LEU A 93 -19.24 14.48 11.82
CA LEU A 93 -18.56 13.49 10.97
C LEU A 93 -18.03 14.14 9.68
N TRP A 94 -18.79 15.05 9.10
CA TRP A 94 -18.37 15.84 7.94
C TRP A 94 -17.11 16.64 8.23
N LYS A 95 -17.06 17.34 9.36
CA LYS A 95 -15.86 18.10 9.77
C LYS A 95 -14.64 17.20 9.90
N ILE A 96 -14.79 16.05 10.55
CA ILE A 96 -13.70 15.05 10.71
C ILE A 96 -13.23 14.55 9.33
N GLY A 97 -14.16 14.15 8.46
CA GLY A 97 -13.83 13.68 7.11
C GLY A 97 -13.12 14.75 6.29
N ASN A 98 -13.56 16.00 6.38
CA ASN A 98 -12.94 17.13 5.69
C ASN A 98 -11.53 17.41 6.20
N GLU A 99 -11.32 17.33 7.51
CA GLU A 99 -10.00 17.49 8.13
C GLU A 99 -9.03 16.39 7.67
N LEU A 100 -9.46 15.12 7.66
CA LEU A 100 -8.66 14.00 7.11
C LEU A 100 -8.28 14.22 5.65
N ARG A 101 -9.22 14.73 4.85
CA ARG A 101 -9.00 15.01 3.43
C ARG A 101 -7.98 16.13 3.23
N VAL A 102 -8.13 17.26 3.92
CA VAL A 102 -7.33 18.47 3.67
C VAL A 102 -5.98 18.40 4.37
N ALA A 103 -5.95 17.95 5.63
CA ALA A 103 -4.78 18.04 6.50
C ALA A 103 -3.96 16.75 6.60
N GLN A 104 -4.46 15.60 6.10
CA GLN A 104 -3.76 14.32 6.24
C GLN A 104 -3.60 13.54 4.94
N THR A 105 -4.35 13.89 3.88
CA THR A 105 -4.31 13.15 2.61
C THR A 105 -3.57 13.92 1.53
N PRO A 106 -2.51 13.32 0.93
CA PRO A 106 -1.77 13.98 -0.13
C PRO A 106 -2.62 14.48 -1.31
N PRO A 107 -2.40 15.72 -1.78
CA PRO A 107 -3.16 16.27 -2.91
C PRO A 107 -3.06 15.42 -4.18
N SER A 108 -1.90 14.82 -4.49
CA SER A 108 -1.78 13.99 -5.68
C SER A 108 -2.62 12.71 -5.61
N PHE A 109 -2.77 12.11 -4.42
CA PHE A 109 -3.68 10.99 -4.20
C PHE A 109 -5.12 11.41 -4.48
N GLN A 110 -5.55 12.58 -3.98
CA GLN A 110 -6.88 13.11 -4.26
C GLN A 110 -7.10 13.36 -5.75
N ARG A 111 -6.13 13.99 -6.45
CA ARG A 111 -6.20 14.19 -7.92
C ARG A 111 -6.33 12.85 -8.66
N LEU A 112 -5.56 11.85 -8.26
CA LEU A 112 -5.60 10.52 -8.84
C LEU A 112 -6.98 9.87 -8.65
N MET A 113 -7.50 9.87 -7.42
CA MET A 113 -8.80 9.26 -7.12
C MET A 113 -9.95 10.01 -7.80
N ALA A 114 -9.98 11.34 -7.76
CA ALA A 114 -10.97 12.15 -8.45
C ALA A 114 -10.96 11.87 -9.97
N SER A 115 -9.77 11.77 -10.58
CA SER A 115 -9.66 11.40 -11.99
C SER A 115 -10.17 9.99 -12.30
N ARG A 116 -10.19 9.07 -11.33
CA ARG A 116 -10.67 7.69 -11.53
C ARG A 116 -12.17 7.54 -11.29
N LEU A 117 -12.71 8.31 -10.36
CA LEU A 117 -14.13 8.25 -10.01
C LEU A 117 -15.01 9.06 -10.97
N LEU A 118 -14.51 10.21 -11.44
CA LEU A 118 -15.32 11.16 -12.23
C LEU A 118 -15.11 11.05 -13.73
N ARG A 119 -13.98 10.50 -14.21
CA ARG A 119 -13.72 10.39 -15.65
C ARG A 119 -14.20 9.05 -16.20
N PRO A 120 -14.91 9.05 -17.34
CA PRO A 120 -15.17 7.83 -18.10
C PRO A 120 -13.86 7.08 -18.39
N LEU A 121 -13.87 5.76 -18.20
CA LEU A 121 -12.70 4.90 -18.34
C LEU A 121 -12.02 5.02 -19.71
N GLU A 122 -12.81 5.27 -20.76
CA GLU A 122 -12.36 5.44 -22.15
C GLU A 122 -11.49 6.68 -22.36
N LYS A 123 -11.56 7.67 -21.47
CA LYS A 123 -10.78 8.92 -21.53
C LYS A 123 -9.62 8.95 -20.54
N ALA A 124 -9.34 7.85 -19.85
CA ALA A 124 -8.23 7.78 -18.90
C ALA A 124 -6.90 7.68 -19.65
N ASN A 125 -5.95 8.56 -19.32
CA ASN A 125 -4.58 8.44 -19.84
C ASN A 125 -3.91 7.17 -19.27
N ALA A 126 -3.00 6.57 -20.04
CA ALA A 126 -2.30 5.36 -19.63
C ALA A 126 -1.53 5.55 -18.31
N SER A 127 -0.99 6.75 -18.08
CA SER A 127 -0.27 7.08 -16.85
C SER A 127 -1.17 7.05 -15.61
N THR A 128 -2.41 7.57 -15.64
CA THR A 128 -3.36 7.49 -14.51
C THR A 128 -3.86 6.07 -14.31
N LEU A 129 -4.05 5.31 -15.39
CA LEU A 129 -4.44 3.90 -15.26
C LEU A 129 -3.33 3.08 -14.59
N ASN A 130 -2.08 3.28 -14.98
CA ASN A 130 -0.94 2.61 -14.37
C ASN A 130 -0.75 3.05 -12.91
N ALA A 131 -0.97 4.33 -12.60
CA ALA A 131 -1.00 4.85 -11.24
C ALA A 131 -2.00 4.09 -10.37
N ALA A 132 -3.23 3.99 -10.86
CA ALA A 132 -4.32 3.38 -10.12
C ALA A 132 -4.00 1.91 -9.88
N LYS A 133 -3.56 1.18 -10.92
CA LYS A 133 -3.12 -0.22 -10.79
C LYS A 133 -2.01 -0.40 -9.75
N SER A 134 -1.02 0.49 -9.74
CA SER A 134 0.05 0.47 -8.75
C SER A 134 -0.49 0.66 -7.32
N LEU A 135 -1.39 1.62 -7.13
CA LEU A 135 -2.03 1.89 -5.84
C LEU A 135 -2.83 0.69 -5.31
N ALA A 136 -3.46 -0.12 -6.18
CA ALA A 136 -4.23 -1.29 -5.73
C ALA A 136 -3.38 -2.34 -4.97
N GLY A 137 -2.10 -2.44 -5.31
CA GLY A 137 -1.14 -3.33 -4.63
C GLY A 137 -0.29 -2.64 -3.57
N ALA A 138 -0.41 -1.31 -3.42
CA ALA A 138 0.39 -0.56 -2.47
C ALA A 138 -0.11 -0.75 -1.03
N VAL A 139 0.83 -0.80 -0.09
CA VAL A 139 0.53 -0.87 1.35
C VAL A 139 0.21 0.52 1.92
N THR A 140 0.67 1.57 1.25
CA THR A 140 0.48 2.98 1.63
C THR A 140 -0.10 3.78 0.49
N VAL A 141 -0.60 4.98 0.80
CA VAL A 141 -0.96 5.94 -0.25
C VAL A 141 0.27 6.36 -1.04
N GLN A 142 0.07 6.71 -2.30
CA GLN A 142 1.15 7.15 -3.19
C GLN A 142 1.12 8.68 -3.36
N THR A 143 2.29 9.29 -3.31
CA THR A 143 2.50 10.73 -3.53
C THR A 143 3.24 11.00 -4.83
N THR A 144 3.21 12.24 -5.31
CA THR A 144 4.05 12.70 -6.42
C THR A 144 5.11 13.66 -5.93
N LEU A 145 6.09 13.94 -6.80
CA LEU A 145 7.16 14.89 -6.49
C LEU A 145 6.63 16.28 -6.14
N GLU A 146 5.56 16.73 -6.79
CA GLU A 146 4.87 18.00 -6.49
C GLU A 146 4.40 18.11 -5.04
N ASP A 147 3.96 17.01 -4.43
CA ASP A 147 3.47 17.03 -3.05
C ASP A 147 4.62 17.23 -2.05
N ILE A 148 5.79 16.65 -2.35
CA ILE A 148 6.98 16.68 -1.50
C ILE A 148 7.66 18.06 -1.54
N MET A 149 7.40 18.85 -2.56
CA MET A 149 7.99 20.19 -2.70
C MET A 149 7.37 21.18 -1.70
N PRO A 150 8.17 22.13 -1.19
CA PRO A 150 7.67 23.15 -0.28
C PRO A 150 6.58 24.00 -0.94
N GLY A 151 5.57 24.40 -0.16
CA GLY A 151 4.44 25.23 -0.64
C GLY A 151 3.11 24.49 -0.77
N GLY A 152 3.09 23.17 -0.57
CA GLY A 152 1.87 22.38 -0.44
C GLY A 152 1.14 22.58 0.90
N PRO A 153 -0.12 22.13 1.01
CA PRO A 153 -0.89 22.20 2.25
C PRO A 153 -0.38 21.24 3.33
N LEU A 154 0.45 20.25 2.96
CA LEU A 154 1.03 19.27 3.86
C LEU A 154 2.54 19.45 3.94
N HIS A 155 3.08 19.33 5.13
CA HIS A 155 4.53 19.28 5.35
C HIS A 155 5.01 17.82 5.23
N PHE A 156 5.99 17.56 4.36
CA PHE A 156 6.53 16.22 4.14
C PHE A 156 7.93 16.06 4.74
N PHE A 157 8.14 14.94 5.43
CA PHE A 157 9.47 14.44 5.78
C PHE A 157 9.82 13.27 4.85
N THR A 158 10.94 13.35 4.15
CA THR A 158 11.32 12.33 3.15
C THR A 158 12.47 11.44 3.59
N TRP A 159 12.26 10.13 3.45
CA TRP A 159 13.30 9.12 3.58
C TRP A 159 13.68 8.58 2.21
N ASP A 160 14.96 8.67 1.86
CA ASP A 160 15.55 7.88 0.78
C ASP A 160 15.84 6.47 1.31
N CYS A 161 15.03 5.52 0.86
CA CYS A 161 15.08 4.12 1.28
C CYS A 161 15.97 3.28 0.35
N ARG A 162 16.65 3.88 -0.63
CA ARG A 162 17.55 3.15 -1.52
C ARG A 162 18.84 2.74 -0.80
N PRO A 163 19.52 1.68 -1.27
CA PRO A 163 20.81 1.24 -0.75
C PRO A 163 21.86 2.34 -0.71
N ASN A 164 22.72 2.32 0.32
CA ASN A 164 23.81 3.30 0.48
C ASN A 164 24.73 3.40 -0.75
N GLU A 165 24.97 2.28 -1.44
CA GLU A 165 25.74 2.26 -2.69
C GLU A 165 25.09 3.07 -3.83
N ILE A 166 23.76 3.16 -3.86
CA ILE A 166 22.98 3.91 -4.86
C ILE A 166 22.82 5.37 -4.41
N VAL A 167 22.51 5.58 -3.14
CA VAL A 167 22.31 6.92 -2.55
C VAL A 167 23.58 7.79 -2.66
N ARG A 168 24.77 7.18 -2.49
CA ARG A 168 26.06 7.86 -2.67
C ARG A 168 26.31 8.33 -4.10
N CYS A 169 25.62 7.77 -5.09
CA CYS A 169 25.67 8.21 -6.48
C CYS A 169 24.64 9.32 -6.78
N GLY A 170 23.88 9.76 -5.79
CA GLY A 170 23.02 10.93 -5.89
C GLY A 170 21.68 10.75 -5.20
N LYS A 171 21.23 11.80 -4.52
CA LYS A 171 19.93 11.84 -3.83
C LYS A 171 19.27 13.22 -3.91
N ILE A 172 18.00 13.29 -3.53
CA ILE A 172 17.30 14.57 -3.32
C ILE A 172 17.89 15.24 -2.07
N ALA A 173 18.19 16.53 -2.14
CA ALA A 173 18.86 17.26 -1.07
C ALA A 173 18.08 17.24 0.26
N GLN A 174 16.76 17.42 0.19
CA GLN A 174 15.89 17.40 1.38
C GLN A 174 15.65 15.99 1.96
N ALA A 175 16.04 14.92 1.26
CA ALA A 175 15.78 13.55 1.71
C ALA A 175 16.86 13.08 2.70
N ALA A 176 16.39 12.64 3.87
CA ALA A 176 17.21 11.94 4.85
C ALA A 176 17.39 10.48 4.40
N VAL A 177 18.51 9.86 4.79
CA VAL A 177 18.82 8.47 4.38
C VAL A 177 18.58 7.56 5.56
N LEU A 178 17.84 6.48 5.35
CA LEU A 178 17.59 5.49 6.40
C LEU A 178 18.58 4.31 6.28
N PRO A 179 19.35 4.00 7.33
CA PRO A 179 20.28 2.87 7.32
C PRO A 179 19.50 1.55 7.49
N LEU A 180 19.19 0.90 6.37
CA LEU A 180 18.47 -0.39 6.31
C LEU A 180 19.36 -1.50 5.73
N ASP A 181 20.65 -1.50 6.07
CA ASP A 181 21.61 -2.36 5.40
C ASP A 181 21.45 -3.83 5.83
N ALA A 182 21.08 -4.11 7.09
CA ALA A 182 20.76 -5.47 7.52
C ALA A 182 19.50 -6.01 6.81
N LEU A 183 18.44 -5.19 6.67
CA LEU A 183 17.23 -5.56 5.91
C LEU A 183 17.57 -5.97 4.46
N ARG A 184 18.46 -5.21 3.83
CA ARG A 184 18.88 -5.39 2.43
C ARG A 184 19.80 -6.58 2.21
N ASN A 185 20.60 -6.92 3.22
CA ASN A 185 21.57 -8.01 3.17
C ASN A 185 21.02 -9.33 3.72
N ALA A 186 19.79 -9.33 4.27
CA ALA A 186 19.14 -10.53 4.76
C ALA A 186 18.87 -11.53 3.62
N ASP A 187 19.52 -12.69 3.68
CA ASP A 187 19.26 -13.83 2.80
C ASP A 187 17.81 -14.31 2.94
N ASP A 188 17.21 -14.84 1.86
CA ASP A 188 15.84 -15.35 1.88
C ASP A 188 15.63 -16.52 2.88
N LEU A 189 16.71 -17.19 3.31
CA LEU A 189 16.70 -18.21 4.38
C LEU A 189 16.73 -17.61 5.80
N ILE A 190 17.29 -16.41 5.97
CA ILE A 190 17.34 -15.66 7.24
C ILE A 190 16.05 -14.87 7.45
N LYS A 191 15.29 -14.55 6.38
CA LYS A 191 13.96 -13.93 6.48
C LYS A 191 12.93 -14.79 7.25
N ALA A 192 13.10 -16.11 7.27
CA ALA A 192 12.22 -17.03 8.02
C ALA A 192 12.51 -17.06 9.54
N ASN A 193 13.76 -16.76 9.93
CA ASN A 193 14.18 -16.53 11.31
C ASN A 193 14.72 -15.10 11.39
N ARG A 194 13.83 -14.11 11.31
CA ARG A 194 14.12 -12.67 11.41
C ARG A 194 15.31 -12.44 12.35
N GLY A 195 16.50 -12.24 11.77
CA GLY A 195 17.72 -12.08 12.56
C GLY A 195 17.55 -10.87 13.47
N ASN A 196 18.04 -10.95 14.71
CA ASN A 196 17.91 -9.87 15.70
C ASN A 196 18.31 -8.49 15.14
N GLU A 197 19.26 -8.44 14.19
CA GLU A 197 19.74 -7.20 13.56
C GLU A 197 18.71 -6.54 12.62
N VAL A 198 17.96 -7.33 11.83
CA VAL A 198 16.94 -6.78 10.90
C VAL A 198 15.78 -6.21 11.70
N GLU A 199 15.35 -6.90 12.75
CA GLU A 199 14.31 -6.39 13.64
C GLU A 199 14.77 -5.14 14.38
N GLN A 200 16.02 -5.10 14.85
CA GLN A 200 16.59 -3.91 15.49
C GLN A 200 16.61 -2.69 14.55
N GLU A 201 17.04 -2.85 13.29
CA GLU A 201 17.01 -1.76 12.31
C GLU A 201 15.57 -1.29 12.03
N LEU A 202 14.64 -2.22 11.86
CA LEU A 202 13.23 -1.89 11.62
C LEU A 202 12.58 -1.21 12.83
N ASP A 203 12.87 -1.66 14.05
CA ASP A 203 12.37 -1.06 15.28
C ASP A 203 12.95 0.34 15.49
N GLN A 204 14.24 0.53 15.19
CA GLN A 204 14.86 1.85 15.20
C GLN A 204 14.21 2.79 14.17
N ALA A 205 13.92 2.29 12.97
CA ALA A 205 13.20 3.06 11.95
C ALA A 205 11.79 3.44 12.42
N VAL A 206 11.08 2.52 13.08
CA VAL A 206 9.75 2.79 13.67
C VAL A 206 9.86 3.90 14.72
N GLU A 207 10.85 3.85 15.61
CA GLU A 207 11.02 4.85 16.65
C GLU A 207 11.34 6.24 16.08
N MET A 208 12.25 6.32 15.09
CA MET A 208 12.51 7.58 14.38
C MET A 208 11.23 8.17 13.78
N ASN A 209 10.41 7.35 13.13
CA ASN A 209 9.17 7.81 12.52
C ASN A 209 8.06 8.12 13.55
N ARG A 210 8.08 7.48 14.73
CA ARG A 210 7.19 7.81 15.84
C ARG A 210 7.41 9.24 16.32
N THR A 211 8.67 9.72 16.35
CA THR A 211 8.97 11.11 16.73
C THR A 211 8.50 12.14 15.69
N LEU A 212 8.33 11.73 14.42
CA LEU A 212 7.85 12.59 13.34
C LEU A 212 6.32 12.61 13.26
N SER A 213 5.66 11.62 13.86
CA SER A 213 4.21 11.49 13.90
C SER A 213 3.54 12.77 14.41
N GLY A 214 2.50 13.24 13.70
CA GLY A 214 1.76 14.45 14.04
C GLY A 214 2.41 15.77 13.58
N SER A 215 3.69 15.78 13.21
CA SER A 215 4.38 16.98 12.73
C SER A 215 4.49 17.03 11.20
N SER A 216 4.64 15.87 10.56
CA SER A 216 4.95 15.75 9.14
C SER A 216 4.32 14.49 8.55
N HIS A 217 3.96 14.56 7.28
CA HIS A 217 3.63 13.38 6.48
C HIS A 217 4.92 12.69 6.04
N ILE A 218 5.06 11.40 6.35
CA ILE A 218 6.26 10.62 6.06
C ILE A 218 6.17 10.10 4.62
N CYS A 219 7.15 10.42 3.78
CA CYS A 219 7.22 9.92 2.42
C CYS A 219 8.49 9.09 2.22
N LEU A 220 8.30 7.83 1.81
CA LEU A 220 9.38 6.89 1.54
C LEU A 220 9.70 6.86 0.05
N ILE A 221 10.97 6.99 -0.29
CA ILE A 221 11.47 7.03 -1.67
C ILE A 221 12.21 5.73 -1.96
N GLY A 222 11.60 4.89 -2.80
CA GLY A 222 12.23 3.71 -3.37
C GLY A 222 13.05 4.02 -4.61
N SER A 223 13.55 2.96 -5.24
CA SER A 223 14.24 3.03 -6.54
C SER A 223 13.28 3.36 -7.69
N GLY A 224 12.03 2.89 -7.60
CA GLY A 224 11.08 2.90 -8.71
C GLY A 224 11.11 1.63 -9.57
N GLU A 225 11.99 0.69 -9.23
CA GLU A 225 12.03 -0.64 -9.83
C GLU A 225 11.31 -1.63 -8.90
N PRO A 226 10.23 -2.30 -9.35
CA PRO A 226 9.39 -3.14 -8.48
C PRO A 226 10.17 -4.20 -7.71
N GLU A 227 11.12 -4.88 -8.36
CA GLU A 227 11.92 -5.95 -7.74
C GLU A 227 12.83 -5.46 -6.61
N LEU A 228 13.29 -4.21 -6.67
CA LEU A 228 14.12 -3.60 -5.63
C LEU A 228 13.25 -2.98 -4.55
N ASP A 229 12.14 -2.35 -4.94
CA ASP A 229 11.20 -1.74 -4.01
C ASP A 229 10.55 -2.79 -3.09
N ASP A 230 10.32 -4.01 -3.56
CA ASP A 230 9.86 -5.16 -2.76
C ASP A 230 10.88 -5.63 -1.71
N LEU A 231 12.16 -5.31 -1.89
CA LEU A 231 13.23 -5.63 -0.94
C LEU A 231 13.52 -4.47 0.01
N ASP A 232 13.36 -3.24 -0.48
CA ASP A 232 13.83 -2.05 0.20
C ASP A 232 12.67 -1.28 0.86
N VAL A 233 11.80 -0.63 0.08
CA VAL A 233 10.81 0.34 0.59
C VAL A 233 9.50 -0.31 1.06
N ASN A 234 9.03 -1.35 0.37
CA ASN A 234 7.74 -1.98 0.67
C ASN A 234 7.72 -2.70 2.04
N PRO A 235 8.77 -3.45 2.44
CA PRO A 235 8.82 -4.04 3.77
C PRO A 235 8.83 -2.99 4.89
N LEU A 236 9.52 -1.87 4.69
CA LEU A 236 9.52 -0.75 5.64
C LEU A 236 8.13 -0.10 5.73
N ALA A 237 7.51 0.21 4.58
CA ALA A 237 6.16 0.78 4.54
C ALA A 237 5.15 -0.12 5.26
N LEU A 238 5.25 -1.43 5.06
CA LEU A 238 4.46 -2.43 5.76
C LEU A 238 4.73 -2.42 7.27
N ARG A 239 5.99 -2.38 7.69
CA ARG A 239 6.35 -2.35 9.11
C ARG A 239 5.82 -1.10 9.81
N LEU A 240 6.04 0.08 9.22
CA LEU A 240 5.58 1.37 9.79
C LEU A 240 4.06 1.39 9.97
N THR A 241 3.32 0.93 8.96
CA THR A 241 1.86 0.83 9.07
C THR A 241 1.46 -0.24 10.09
N GLN A 242 2.08 -1.41 10.13
CA GLN A 242 1.74 -2.42 11.15
C GLN A 242 1.92 -1.91 12.58
N GLU A 243 2.91 -1.05 12.80
CA GLU A 243 3.29 -0.50 14.11
C GLU A 243 2.54 0.78 14.53
N GLY A 244 1.59 1.28 13.75
CA GLY A 244 0.83 2.47 14.18
C GLY A 244 1.28 3.80 13.62
N ILE A 245 2.23 3.84 12.68
CA ILE A 245 2.74 5.12 12.20
C ILE A 245 1.75 5.75 11.20
N PRO A 246 1.16 6.92 11.50
CA PRO A 246 0.22 7.61 10.62
C PRO A 246 0.90 8.25 9.43
N CYS A 247 0.10 8.65 8.43
CA CYS A 247 0.53 9.55 7.36
C CYS A 247 1.80 9.08 6.63
N VAL A 248 1.89 7.78 6.35
CA VAL A 248 2.99 7.19 5.59
C VAL A 248 2.57 7.05 4.12
N SER A 249 3.42 7.50 3.21
CA SER A 249 3.27 7.36 1.77
C SER A 249 4.54 6.86 1.09
N THR A 250 4.38 6.38 -0.14
CA THR A 250 5.51 6.10 -1.04
C THR A 250 5.51 7.06 -2.22
N LEU A 251 6.69 7.53 -2.63
CA LEU A 251 6.82 8.32 -3.85
C LEU A 251 6.52 7.45 -5.06
N ARG A 252 5.46 7.81 -5.80
CA ARG A 252 5.03 7.10 -6.99
C ARG A 252 6.15 7.07 -8.04
N GLY A 253 6.52 5.88 -8.47
CA GLY A 253 7.61 5.67 -9.45
C GLY A 253 9.01 5.87 -8.86
N GLY A 254 9.14 6.08 -7.55
CA GLY A 254 10.40 6.19 -6.83
C GLY A 254 11.36 7.23 -7.41
N PHE A 255 12.66 7.03 -7.16
CA PHE A 255 13.71 7.92 -7.66
C PHE A 255 13.80 7.94 -9.19
N LYS A 256 13.40 6.87 -9.88
CA LYS A 256 13.31 6.82 -11.34
C LYS A 256 12.39 7.91 -11.92
N GLU A 257 11.25 8.16 -11.29
CA GLU A 257 10.33 9.22 -11.70
C GLU A 257 10.94 10.62 -11.50
N VAL A 258 11.71 10.80 -10.43
CA VAL A 258 12.44 12.04 -10.14
C VAL A 258 13.44 12.34 -11.25
N MET A 259 14.21 11.33 -11.66
CA MET A 259 15.16 11.44 -12.76
C MET A 259 14.47 11.73 -14.10
N SER A 260 13.34 11.08 -14.36
CA SER A 260 12.56 11.28 -15.58
C SER A 260 11.96 12.70 -15.65
N SER A 261 11.52 13.23 -14.51
CA SER A 261 10.97 14.59 -14.40
C SER A 261 12.03 15.66 -14.67
N MET A 262 13.26 15.43 -14.21
CA MET A 262 14.41 16.29 -14.52
C MET A 262 14.72 16.28 -16.03
N ASP A 263 14.75 15.10 -16.67
CA ASP A 263 15.04 14.98 -18.10
C ASP A 263 13.98 15.63 -18.98
N ASN A 264 12.73 15.69 -18.51
CA ASN A 264 11.62 16.34 -19.20
C ASN A 264 11.56 17.86 -19.00
N GLY A 265 12.56 18.48 -18.35
CA GLY A 265 12.66 19.93 -18.26
C GLY A 265 11.76 20.58 -17.21
N ASN A 266 11.44 19.88 -16.11
CA ASN A 266 10.84 20.46 -14.91
C ASN A 266 11.84 20.53 -13.72
N PRO A 267 13.00 21.21 -13.86
CA PRO A 267 14.10 21.12 -12.89
C PRO A 267 14.03 22.11 -11.73
N ASP A 268 13.15 23.12 -11.77
CA ASP A 268 13.37 24.35 -10.98
C ASP A 268 13.19 24.22 -9.46
N ASN A 269 12.67 23.10 -8.96
CA ASN A 269 12.35 22.95 -7.53
C ASN A 269 13.05 21.79 -6.82
N VAL A 270 13.85 20.96 -7.50
CA VAL A 270 14.45 19.76 -6.89
C VAL A 270 15.96 19.86 -6.89
N GLU A 271 16.52 20.12 -5.70
CA GLU A 271 17.97 20.11 -5.49
C GLU A 271 18.48 18.68 -5.31
N PHE A 272 19.61 18.37 -5.96
CA PHE A 272 20.28 17.07 -5.86
C PHE A 272 21.65 17.22 -5.24
N VAL A 273 22.07 16.19 -4.51
CA VAL A 273 23.41 16.08 -3.92
C VAL A 273 24.15 14.93 -4.61
N ASP A 274 25.40 15.15 -5.01
CA ASP A 274 26.35 14.15 -5.55
C ASP A 274 25.84 13.29 -6.72
N LEU A 275 25.07 13.89 -7.64
CA LEU A 275 24.44 13.16 -8.74
C LEU A 275 25.45 12.67 -9.80
N ASP A 276 25.80 11.39 -9.75
CA ASP A 276 26.46 10.62 -10.81
C ASP A 276 25.50 9.57 -11.39
N ARG A 277 24.87 9.94 -12.51
CA ARG A 277 23.89 9.08 -13.21
C ARG A 277 24.50 7.76 -13.68
N LYS A 278 25.75 7.75 -14.12
CA LYS A 278 26.37 6.56 -14.72
C LYS A 278 26.66 5.54 -13.62
N SER A 279 27.29 5.98 -12.55
CA SER A 279 27.60 5.11 -11.40
C SER A 279 26.31 4.60 -10.74
N MET A 280 25.27 5.43 -10.67
CA MET A 280 23.95 5.01 -10.17
C MET A 280 23.33 3.91 -11.03
N GLN A 281 23.29 4.07 -12.35
CA GLN A 281 22.76 3.04 -13.27
C GLN A 281 23.54 1.73 -13.16
N GLU A 282 24.87 1.80 -13.07
CA GLU A 282 25.70 0.61 -12.89
C GLU A 282 25.41 -0.09 -11.55
N ALA A 283 25.24 0.66 -10.46
CA ALA A 283 24.89 0.12 -9.15
C ALA A 283 23.52 -0.58 -9.16
N ILE A 284 22.50 0.06 -9.76
CA ILE A 284 21.17 -0.53 -9.94
C ILE A 284 21.27 -1.83 -10.75
N MET A 285 21.95 -1.82 -11.90
CA MET A 285 22.11 -3.01 -12.74
C MET A 285 22.81 -4.16 -12.00
N ARG A 286 23.86 -3.86 -11.22
CA ARG A 286 24.56 -4.87 -10.39
C ARG A 286 23.60 -5.49 -9.38
N ARG A 287 22.75 -4.70 -8.73
CA ARG A 287 21.80 -5.16 -7.72
C ARG A 287 20.64 -5.95 -8.33
N THR A 288 20.02 -5.47 -9.40
CA THR A 288 18.98 -6.21 -10.14
C THR A 288 19.49 -7.56 -10.64
N LYS A 289 20.75 -7.62 -11.10
CA LYS A 289 21.35 -8.90 -11.50
C LYS A 289 21.49 -9.86 -10.31
N LYS A 290 21.88 -9.37 -9.13
CA LYS A 290 21.97 -10.18 -7.89
C LYS A 290 20.60 -10.64 -7.39
N SER A 291 19.56 -9.80 -7.49
CA SER A 291 18.20 -10.14 -7.05
C SER A 291 17.48 -11.12 -7.98
N SER A 292 17.96 -11.28 -9.22
CA SER A 292 17.33 -12.15 -10.22
C SER A 292 17.19 -13.61 -9.74
N PRO A 293 16.08 -14.31 -10.07
CA PRO A 293 15.84 -15.69 -9.62
C PRO A 293 16.94 -16.68 -10.03
N SER A 294 17.59 -16.46 -11.17
CA SER A 294 18.69 -17.30 -11.65
C SER A 294 19.97 -17.09 -10.83
N ALA A 295 20.27 -15.84 -10.43
CA ALA A 295 21.39 -15.53 -9.54
C ALA A 295 21.16 -16.10 -8.13
N LYS A 296 19.95 -15.94 -7.57
CA LYS A 296 19.58 -16.53 -6.28
C LYS A 296 19.71 -18.06 -6.27
N ARG A 297 19.30 -18.74 -7.35
CA ARG A 297 19.49 -20.21 -7.49
C ARG A 297 20.95 -20.62 -7.56
N LYS A 298 21.80 -19.81 -8.21
CA LYS A 298 23.23 -20.07 -8.32
C LYS A 298 23.93 -19.88 -6.96
N ASP A 299 23.62 -18.78 -6.27
CA ASP A 299 24.15 -18.46 -4.93
C ASP A 299 23.74 -19.51 -3.90
N ALA A 300 22.46 -19.92 -3.87
CA ALA A 300 21.98 -20.99 -3.00
C ALA A 300 22.70 -22.32 -3.26
N LYS A 301 23.00 -22.64 -4.52
CA LYS A 301 23.75 -23.85 -4.88
C LYS A 301 25.22 -23.77 -4.43
N GLU A 302 25.87 -22.63 -4.61
CA GLU A 302 27.26 -22.41 -4.20
C GLU A 302 27.41 -22.44 -2.67
N LYS A 303 26.50 -21.79 -1.93
CA LYS A 303 26.45 -21.84 -0.46
C LYS A 303 26.15 -23.26 0.06
N TYR A 304 25.25 -24.00 -0.59
CA TYR A 304 24.98 -25.40 -0.23
C TYR A 304 26.20 -26.29 -0.42
N VAL A 305 26.96 -26.08 -1.50
CA VAL A 305 28.22 -26.79 -1.75
C VAL A 305 29.28 -26.43 -0.70
N SER A 306 29.38 -25.16 -0.31
CA SER A 306 30.28 -24.71 0.76
C SER A 306 29.90 -25.32 2.12
N TYR A 307 28.62 -25.29 2.47
CA TYR A 307 28.09 -25.88 3.70
C TYR A 307 28.38 -27.39 3.79
N LEU A 308 28.20 -28.12 2.69
CA LEU A 308 28.52 -29.55 2.64
C LEU A 308 30.03 -29.83 2.73
N SER A 309 30.88 -28.90 2.28
CA SER A 309 32.33 -29.06 2.35
C SER A 309 32.92 -28.83 3.76
N GLU A 310 32.15 -28.18 4.65
CA GLU A 310 32.54 -27.89 6.03
C GLU A 310 32.05 -28.95 7.03
N LYS A 311 31.22 -29.90 6.60
CA LYS A 311 30.61 -30.94 7.45
C LYS A 311 31.25 -32.31 7.24
N SER A 312 31.21 -33.14 8.28
CA SER A 312 31.69 -34.52 8.21
C SER A 312 30.75 -35.42 7.38
N ASP A 313 31.28 -36.47 6.74
CA ASP A 313 30.51 -37.41 5.90
C ASP A 313 29.30 -38.05 6.62
N ALA A 314 29.35 -38.16 7.95
CA ALA A 314 28.26 -38.67 8.76
C ALA A 314 27.10 -37.67 8.88
N GLU A 315 27.41 -36.38 9.10
CA GLU A 315 26.41 -35.31 9.19
C GLU A 315 25.77 -35.01 7.83
N VAL A 316 26.54 -35.12 6.75
CA VAL A 316 26.02 -34.96 5.38
C VAL A 316 24.99 -36.04 5.05
N LYS A 317 25.23 -37.29 5.47
CA LYS A 317 24.29 -38.41 5.29
C LYS A 317 23.02 -38.24 6.12
N GLU A 318 23.11 -37.68 7.32
CA GLU A 318 21.95 -37.40 8.17
C GLU A 318 21.05 -36.30 7.58
N VAL A 319 21.64 -35.22 7.07
CA VAL A 319 20.92 -34.13 6.38
C VAL A 319 20.27 -34.62 5.08
N LEU A 320 20.94 -35.48 4.30
CA LEU A 320 20.33 -36.06 3.10
C LEU A 320 19.15 -36.98 3.45
N ASN A 321 19.27 -37.79 4.51
CA ASN A 321 18.23 -38.69 4.95
C ASN A 321 17.00 -37.95 5.51
N SER A 322 17.18 -36.82 6.20
CA SER A 322 16.08 -35.97 6.68
C SER A 322 15.34 -35.27 5.53
N MET A 323 16.04 -34.87 4.47
CA MET A 323 15.40 -34.33 3.25
C MET A 323 14.63 -35.39 2.45
N LEU A 324 15.11 -36.63 2.41
CA LEU A 324 14.42 -37.75 1.76
C LEU A 324 13.14 -38.15 2.51
N THR A 325 13.15 -38.12 3.84
CA THR A 325 11.94 -38.34 4.67
C THR A 325 10.95 -37.18 4.55
N SER A 326 11.43 -35.94 4.45
CA SER A 326 10.59 -34.76 4.22
C SER A 326 9.86 -34.81 2.86
N ARG A 327 10.48 -35.37 1.82
CA ARG A 327 9.84 -35.55 0.49
C ARG A 327 8.74 -36.60 0.46
N GLN A 328 8.74 -37.58 1.38
CA GLN A 328 7.67 -38.59 1.44
C GLN A 328 6.40 -38.09 2.15
N LEU A 329 6.47 -36.99 2.90
CA LEU A 329 5.31 -36.37 3.56
C LEU A 329 4.58 -35.32 2.70
N VAL A 330 5.17 -34.90 1.56
CA VAL A 330 4.62 -33.86 0.66
C VAL A 330 3.74 -34.44 -0.46
N SER A 331 3.49 -35.76 -0.48
CA SER A 331 2.58 -36.41 -1.44
C SER A 331 1.10 -36.41 -1.02
N ARG A 332 0.71 -35.60 -0.03
CA ARG A 332 -0.71 -35.24 0.18
C ARG A 332 -0.98 -33.88 -0.47
N PRO A 333 -1.91 -33.78 -1.43
CA PRO A 333 -2.20 -32.53 -2.10
C PRO A 333 -2.79 -31.53 -1.10
N ILE A 334 -2.11 -30.39 -0.95
CA ILE A 334 -2.67 -29.19 -0.34
C ILE A 334 -3.67 -28.62 -1.34
N VAL A 335 -4.97 -28.74 -1.03
CA VAL A 335 -6.03 -28.04 -1.75
C VAL A 335 -5.94 -26.57 -1.36
N LEU A 336 -5.42 -25.73 -2.27
CA LEU A 336 -5.60 -24.29 -2.23
C LEU A 336 -7.04 -23.99 -2.68
N PRO A 337 -7.78 -23.07 -2.03
CA PRO A 337 -9.06 -22.61 -2.57
C PRO A 337 -8.79 -21.94 -3.91
N SER A 338 -9.39 -22.47 -4.97
CA SER A 338 -9.49 -21.80 -6.26
C SER A 338 -10.21 -20.47 -6.05
N ALA A 339 -9.71 -19.43 -6.70
CA ALA A 339 -10.51 -18.24 -6.95
C ALA A 339 -11.71 -18.67 -7.80
N ASP A 340 -12.85 -18.88 -7.15
CA ASP A 340 -14.12 -19.17 -7.81
C ASP A 340 -14.60 -17.91 -8.55
N ALA A 341 -14.09 -17.75 -9.76
CA ALA A 341 -14.86 -17.19 -10.85
C ALA A 341 -15.89 -18.24 -11.24
N ASN A 342 -17.08 -18.22 -10.62
CA ASN A 342 -18.36 -18.71 -11.17
C ASN A 342 -19.46 -18.67 -10.10
N LEU A 343 -20.12 -17.53 -9.95
CA LEU A 343 -21.46 -17.46 -9.37
C LEU A 343 -22.19 -16.32 -10.08
N PHE A 344 -22.77 -16.64 -11.23
CA PHE A 344 -24.01 -16.08 -11.81
C PHE A 344 -24.07 -16.45 -13.31
N THR A 345 -24.47 -17.69 -13.61
CA THR A 345 -24.99 -18.05 -14.94
C THR A 345 -26.14 -19.04 -14.81
N THR A 346 -27.37 -18.53 -14.84
CA THR A 346 -28.63 -19.11 -15.33
C THR A 346 -29.65 -17.96 -15.21
N MET A 347 -30.39 -17.47 -16.20
CA MET A 347 -30.90 -17.88 -17.51
C MET A 347 -30.89 -16.60 -18.40
N SER A 348 -30.82 -16.58 -19.73
CA SER A 348 -31.45 -17.41 -20.75
C SER A 348 -30.69 -17.30 -22.08
N GLN A 349 -30.65 -18.42 -22.79
CA GLN A 349 -30.27 -18.54 -24.20
C GLN A 349 -31.22 -17.73 -25.10
N VAL A 350 -30.70 -17.09 -26.16
CA VAL A 350 -31.10 -17.25 -27.58
C VAL A 350 -29.99 -16.67 -28.49
N GLU A 351 -29.29 -17.60 -29.15
CA GLU A 351 -28.77 -17.63 -30.53
C GLU A 351 -27.97 -16.47 -31.20
N ASN A 352 -26.75 -16.88 -31.63
CA ASN A 352 -26.16 -16.72 -32.96
C ASN A 352 -25.73 -15.33 -33.50
N ALA A 353 -24.44 -14.98 -33.33
CA ALA A 353 -23.56 -14.47 -34.41
C ALA A 353 -22.07 -14.37 -33.99
N SER A 354 -21.17 -14.93 -34.81
CA SER A 354 -19.69 -14.84 -34.95
C SER A 354 -18.76 -14.26 -33.86
N PRO A 355 -17.56 -14.87 -33.67
CA PRO A 355 -16.63 -14.48 -32.61
C PRO A 355 -15.74 -13.29 -33.02
N ALA A 356 -16.13 -12.08 -32.62
CA ALA A 356 -15.19 -10.97 -32.51
C ALA A 356 -14.43 -11.11 -31.19
N LYS A 357 -13.09 -11.15 -31.26
CA LYS A 357 -12.19 -11.14 -30.09
C LYS A 357 -12.49 -9.93 -29.19
N VAL A 358 -13.11 -10.17 -28.05
CA VAL A 358 -13.20 -9.20 -26.95
C VAL A 358 -11.95 -9.37 -26.07
N PRO A 359 -11.09 -8.35 -25.92
CA PRO A 359 -9.97 -8.44 -24.99
C PRO A 359 -10.46 -8.28 -23.54
N SER A 360 -10.00 -9.17 -22.66
CA SER A 360 -10.31 -9.16 -21.23
C SER A 360 -9.69 -7.93 -20.54
N TYR A 361 -10.46 -6.85 -20.43
CA TYR A 361 -10.11 -5.67 -19.64
C TYR A 361 -11.07 -5.53 -18.46
N PHE A 362 -10.84 -6.28 -17.38
CA PHE A 362 -11.48 -6.02 -16.08
C PHE A 362 -10.47 -6.16 -14.95
N THR A 363 -9.70 -5.10 -14.73
CA THR A 363 -9.06 -4.78 -13.45
C THR A 363 -9.10 -3.26 -13.29
N ALA A 364 -10.32 -2.72 -13.15
CA ALA A 364 -10.53 -1.36 -12.66
C ALA A 364 -10.34 -1.37 -11.14
N LEU A 365 -9.77 -0.30 -10.57
CA LEU A 365 -9.89 -0.06 -9.13
C LEU A 365 -11.36 0.18 -8.83
N SER A 366 -12.03 -0.88 -8.39
CA SER A 366 -13.36 -0.83 -7.78
C SER A 366 -13.37 0.19 -6.63
N PRO A 367 -14.53 0.79 -6.27
CA PRO A 367 -14.72 1.56 -5.02
C PRO A 367 -14.08 0.91 -3.78
N ARG A 368 -13.93 -0.43 -3.80
CA ARG A 368 -13.11 -1.23 -2.88
C ARG A 368 -11.71 -0.67 -2.63
N HIS A 369 -10.97 -0.37 -3.69
CA HIS A 369 -9.58 0.08 -3.58
C HIS A 369 -9.48 1.54 -3.14
N ALA A 370 -10.43 2.38 -3.53
CA ALA A 370 -10.50 3.77 -3.07
C ALA A 370 -10.78 3.81 -1.57
N LEU A 371 -11.80 3.10 -1.09
CA LEU A 371 -12.12 3.06 0.34
C LEU A 371 -11.04 2.32 1.14
N ARG A 372 -10.45 1.25 0.62
CA ARG A 372 -9.27 0.59 1.24
C ARG A 372 -8.11 1.57 1.40
N SER A 373 -7.80 2.36 0.38
CA SER A 373 -6.71 3.35 0.41
C SER A 373 -7.02 4.52 1.36
N VAL A 374 -8.27 4.97 1.41
CA VAL A 374 -8.69 6.05 2.32
C VAL A 374 -8.72 5.54 3.77
N VAL A 375 -9.21 4.32 4.03
CA VAL A 375 -9.16 3.69 5.37
C VAL A 375 -7.71 3.46 5.79
N LEU A 376 -6.84 3.00 4.89
CA LEU A 376 -5.39 2.92 5.09
C LEU A 376 -4.77 4.28 5.43
N SER A 377 -5.25 5.38 4.84
CA SER A 377 -4.75 6.72 5.15
C SER A 377 -5.29 7.28 6.48
N ALA A 378 -6.42 6.77 6.96
CA ALA A 378 -7.16 7.34 8.08
C ALA A 378 -7.20 6.48 9.35
N SER A 379 -6.67 5.25 9.31
CA SER A 379 -6.68 4.29 10.43
C SER A 379 -5.83 4.66 11.65
N TRP A 380 -5.53 5.95 11.86
CA TRP A 380 -4.45 6.42 12.74
C TRP A 380 -4.78 7.66 13.58
N LEU A 381 -6.06 7.96 13.83
CA LEU A 381 -6.43 8.94 14.85
C LEU A 381 -6.09 8.40 16.25
N GLU A 382 -4.84 8.54 16.65
CA GLU A 382 -4.38 8.55 18.04
C GLU A 382 -3.58 9.83 18.27
N SER A 383 -4.29 10.87 18.71
CA SER A 383 -3.91 11.87 19.73
C SER A 383 -5.13 12.74 19.99
#